data_AF-M5G9X6-F1
#
_entry.id   AF-M5G9X6-F1
#
_cell.length_a   1.000
_cell.length_b   1.000
_cell.length_c   1.000
_cell.angle_alpha   90.00
_cell.angle_beta   90.00
_cell.angle_gamma   90.00
#
_symmetry.space_group_name_H-M   'P 1'
#
loop_
_entity.id
_entity.type
_entity.pdbx_description
1 polymer ?
#
loop_
_entity_poly.entity_id
_entity_poly.type
_entity_poly.pdbx_seq_one_letter_code
_entity_poly.pdbx_strand_id
1 'polypeptide(L)'
;MLFQGNISYCSSGMYSWSCLCHSLYRPGGMVDLQVGERFLNIDYAFAGAIAGAEAFPVIYLSYDLASMWSPKWKERMKSHFPHLVPLWDHITFIVPKMHKYAHRKQCCYHFSLLFKQGAAGVDGEGVERTWAEHNQLRGSTKEMNPGHHLDCLEAHFVNWNWKKQQDMSE
;
A
#
# COMPACT_ATOMS: atom_id res chain seq x y z
N MET A 1 -7.66 -0.70 1.52
CA MET A 1 -8.33 0.62 1.54
C MET A 1 -8.68 1.02 2.97
N LEU A 2 -8.33 2.26 3.35
CA LEU A 2 -8.60 2.85 4.66
C LEU A 2 -9.76 3.84 4.50
N PHE A 3 -10.82 3.70 5.32
CA PHE A 3 -12.10 4.41 5.19
C PHE A 3 -12.86 4.13 3.87
N GLN A 4 -14.11 3.63 3.97
CA GLN A 4 -15.04 3.63 2.84
C GLN A 4 -16.08 4.74 3.06
N GLY A 5 -16.06 5.78 2.25
CA GLY A 5 -17.01 6.88 2.21
C GLY A 5 -18.07 6.66 1.13
N ASN A 6 -19.25 7.25 1.32
CA ASN A 6 -20.29 7.29 0.30
C ASN A 6 -19.95 8.33 -0.80
N ILE A 7 -20.67 8.29 -1.93
CA ILE A 7 -20.44 9.14 -3.11
C ILE A 7 -20.57 10.66 -2.81
N SER A 8 -21.11 11.04 -1.65
CA SER A 8 -21.29 12.42 -1.22
C SER A 8 -20.05 13.10 -0.59
N TYR A 9 -18.97 12.36 -0.32
CA TYR A 9 -17.77 12.90 0.31
C TYR A 9 -16.70 13.29 -0.73
N CYS A 10 -15.87 14.29 -0.42
CA CYS A 10 -14.75 14.70 -1.28
C CYS A 10 -13.70 13.59 -1.47
N SER A 11 -13.57 12.70 -0.47
CA SER A 11 -12.77 11.49 -0.53
C SER A 11 -13.63 10.30 -0.10
N SER A 12 -13.61 9.25 -0.92
CA SER A 12 -14.25 7.96 -0.63
C SER A 12 -13.37 7.05 0.22
N GLY A 13 -12.11 7.42 0.46
CA GLY A 13 -11.18 6.61 1.24
C GLY A 13 -9.73 7.01 1.00
N MET A 14 -8.81 6.23 1.53
CA MET A 14 -7.39 6.43 1.37
C MET A 14 -6.70 5.11 1.08
N TYR A 15 -5.64 5.19 0.29
CA TYR A 15 -4.74 4.09 0.05
C TYR A 15 -3.34 4.45 0.55
N SER A 16 -2.64 3.45 1.10
CA SER A 16 -1.28 3.62 1.57
C SER A 16 -0.42 2.39 1.30
N TRP A 17 0.85 2.64 0.98
CA TRP A 17 1.89 1.63 0.99
C TRP A 17 2.61 1.61 2.34
N SER A 18 2.83 0.43 2.89
CA SER A 18 3.64 0.24 4.09
C SER A 18 4.77 -0.77 3.84
N CYS A 19 5.83 -0.68 4.63
CA CYS A 19 6.86 -1.71 4.72
C CYS A 19 6.21 -3.04 5.06
N LEU A 20 6.49 -4.06 4.24
CA LEU A 20 5.91 -5.38 4.35
C LEU A 20 6.18 -6.06 5.71
N CYS A 21 7.40 -5.89 6.22
CA CYS A 21 7.85 -6.54 7.46
C CYS A 21 7.46 -5.75 8.70
N HIS A 22 7.68 -4.43 8.66
CA HIS A 22 7.63 -3.60 9.87
C HIS A 22 6.31 -2.83 10.01
N SER A 23 5.43 -2.88 9.00
CA SER A 23 4.15 -2.14 8.99
C SER A 23 4.33 -0.63 9.19
N LEU A 24 5.46 -0.09 8.71
CA LEU A 24 5.76 1.34 8.66
C LEU A 24 5.19 1.95 7.37
N TYR A 25 4.40 3.01 7.46
CA TYR A 25 3.93 3.71 6.27
C TYR A 25 5.09 4.34 5.50
N ARG A 26 5.06 4.21 4.17
CA ARG A 26 6.07 4.76 3.28
C ARG A 26 5.81 6.26 3.04
N PRO A 27 6.81 7.13 3.20
CA PRO A 27 6.69 8.54 2.81
C PRO A 27 6.28 8.67 1.35
N GLY A 28 5.38 9.61 1.04
CA GLY A 28 4.82 9.77 -0.32
C GLY A 28 3.97 8.59 -0.81
N GLY A 29 3.78 7.56 0.01
CA GLY A 29 3.08 6.33 -0.34
C GLY A 29 1.58 6.36 -0.11
N MET A 30 1.00 7.53 0.14
CA MET A 30 -0.40 7.73 0.53
C MET A 30 -1.15 8.57 -0.49
N VAL A 31 -2.43 8.25 -0.70
CA VAL A 31 -3.30 8.99 -1.62
C VAL A 31 -4.75 8.91 -1.20
N ASP A 32 -5.46 10.03 -1.30
CA ASP A 32 -6.92 10.09 -1.19
C ASP A 32 -7.60 9.50 -2.43
N LEU A 33 -8.65 8.73 -2.20
CA LEU A 33 -9.41 8.04 -3.23
C LEU A 33 -10.68 8.82 -3.55
N GLN A 34 -10.80 9.32 -4.78
CA GLN A 34 -11.96 10.10 -5.19
C GLN A 34 -13.21 9.21 -5.30
N VAL A 35 -13.08 8.05 -5.92
CA VAL A 35 -14.16 7.06 -6.07
C VAL A 35 -13.58 5.66 -6.07
N GLY A 36 -13.49 5.09 -4.87
CA GLY A 36 -12.98 3.74 -4.63
C GLY A 36 -11.53 3.57 -5.08
N GLU A 37 -11.09 2.32 -5.09
CA GLU A 37 -9.74 1.98 -5.48
C GLU A 37 -9.62 1.94 -6.99
N ARG A 38 -8.76 2.81 -7.54
CA ARG A 38 -8.43 2.84 -8.97
C ARG A 38 -6.95 2.62 -9.12
N PHE A 39 -6.55 1.81 -10.10
CA PHE A 39 -5.13 1.54 -10.34
C PHE A 39 -4.30 2.81 -10.58
N LEU A 40 -4.89 3.89 -11.10
CA LEU A 40 -4.21 5.18 -11.21
C LEU A 40 -3.78 5.75 -9.85
N ASN A 41 -4.64 5.65 -8.84
CA ASN A 41 -4.32 6.10 -7.48
C ASN A 41 -3.23 5.21 -6.88
N ILE A 42 -3.30 3.90 -7.13
CA ILE A 42 -2.32 2.93 -6.65
C ILE A 42 -0.95 3.16 -7.30
N ASP A 43 -0.92 3.42 -8.60
CA ASP A 43 0.28 3.75 -9.37
C ASP A 43 0.92 5.04 -8.83
N TYR A 44 0.13 6.07 -8.56
CA TYR A 44 0.60 7.33 -7.98
C TYR A 44 1.18 7.14 -6.57
N ALA A 45 0.45 6.44 -5.70
CA ALA A 45 0.94 6.12 -4.36
C ALA A 45 2.22 5.26 -4.42
N PHE A 46 2.31 4.32 -5.36
CA PHE A 46 3.48 3.47 -5.52
C PHE A 46 4.71 4.30 -5.93
N ALA A 47 4.53 5.25 -6.86
CA ALA A 47 5.59 6.10 -7.34
C ALA A 47 6.24 6.94 -6.22
N GLY A 48 5.47 7.40 -5.25
CA GLY A 48 6.03 8.04 -4.05
C GLY A 48 6.63 7.02 -3.07
N ALA A 49 5.93 5.92 -2.80
CA ALA A 49 6.35 4.91 -1.82
C ALA A 49 7.70 4.26 -2.13
N ILE A 50 8.06 4.16 -3.40
CA ILE A 50 9.27 3.46 -3.86
C ILE A 50 10.55 4.30 -3.65
N ALA A 51 10.42 5.61 -3.40
CA ALA A 51 11.54 6.51 -3.21
C ALA A 51 12.49 6.03 -2.09
N GLY A 52 13.77 5.91 -2.42
CA GLY A 52 14.82 5.40 -1.52
C GLY A 52 14.87 3.87 -1.39
N ALA A 53 14.02 3.13 -2.10
CA ALA A 53 14.02 1.66 -2.14
C ALA A 53 14.51 1.10 -3.49
N GLU A 54 14.82 1.96 -4.46
CA GLU A 54 15.23 1.59 -5.83
C GLU A 54 16.56 0.82 -5.88
N ALA A 55 17.40 1.00 -4.85
CA ALA A 55 18.69 0.33 -4.73
C ALA A 55 18.58 -1.13 -4.24
N PHE A 56 17.41 -1.56 -3.76
CA PHE A 56 17.25 -2.93 -3.28
C PHE A 56 17.22 -3.92 -4.46
N PRO A 57 17.95 -5.05 -4.37
CA PRO A 57 18.03 -6.01 -5.47
C PRO A 57 16.69 -6.70 -5.74
N VAL A 58 15.84 -6.84 -4.71
CA VAL A 58 14.51 -7.43 -4.79
C VAL A 58 13.55 -6.62 -3.93
N ILE A 59 12.40 -6.26 -4.50
CA ILE A 59 11.34 -5.51 -3.85
C ILE A 59 10.07 -6.36 -3.86
N TYR A 60 9.64 -6.81 -2.69
CA TYR A 60 8.37 -7.51 -2.54
C TYR A 60 7.22 -6.54 -2.45
N LEU A 61 6.30 -6.63 -3.40
CA LEU A 61 5.13 -5.76 -3.49
C LEU A 61 3.87 -6.55 -3.21
N SER A 62 3.33 -6.34 -2.02
CA SER A 62 2.11 -6.99 -1.53
C SER A 62 0.88 -6.18 -1.87
N TYR A 63 -0.04 -6.77 -2.63
CA TYR A 63 -1.30 -6.13 -2.98
C TYR A 63 -2.37 -7.18 -3.21
N ASP A 64 -3.57 -6.98 -2.65
CA ASP A 64 -4.70 -7.89 -2.84
C ASP A 64 -5.02 -8.05 -4.33
N LEU A 65 -5.02 -6.98 -5.12
CA LEU A 65 -5.25 -7.04 -6.57
C LEU A 65 -3.95 -7.16 -7.38
N ALA A 66 -2.85 -7.64 -6.80
CA ALA A 66 -1.56 -7.80 -7.49
C ALA A 66 -1.70 -8.58 -8.81
N SER A 67 -2.52 -9.64 -8.84
CA SER A 67 -2.72 -10.44 -10.05
C SER A 67 -3.40 -9.71 -11.20
N MET A 68 -4.18 -8.66 -10.88
CA MET A 68 -4.84 -7.81 -11.88
C MET A 68 -4.00 -6.59 -12.23
N TRP A 69 -3.23 -6.10 -11.25
CA TRP A 69 -2.43 -4.89 -11.38
C TRP A 69 -1.12 -5.12 -12.13
N SER A 70 -0.43 -6.24 -11.85
CA SER A 70 0.90 -6.55 -12.41
C SER A 70 0.95 -6.69 -13.93
N PRO A 71 -0.02 -7.30 -14.64
CA PRO A 71 0.11 -7.54 -16.09
C PRO A 71 0.22 -6.26 -16.93
N LYS A 72 -0.42 -5.18 -16.47
CA LYS A 72 -0.39 -3.86 -17.14
C LYS A 72 0.54 -2.87 -16.46
N TRP A 73 1.29 -3.28 -15.43
CA TRP A 73 2.13 -2.36 -14.65
C TRP A 73 3.17 -1.65 -15.51
N LYS A 74 3.90 -2.38 -16.37
CA LYS A 74 4.96 -1.81 -17.21
C LYS A 74 4.42 -0.78 -18.21
N GLU A 75 3.22 -1.02 -18.75
CA GLU A 75 2.51 -0.08 -19.62
C GLU A 75 2.13 1.20 -18.87
N ARG A 76 1.51 1.07 -17.69
CA ARG A 76 1.10 2.22 -16.88
C ARG A 76 2.29 3.03 -16.37
N MET A 77 3.35 2.38 -15.89
CA MET A 77 4.58 3.07 -15.47
C MET A 77 5.23 3.79 -16.65
N LYS A 78 5.30 3.19 -17.84
CA LYS A 78 5.82 3.87 -19.02
C LYS A 78 5.04 5.15 -19.37
N SER A 79 3.73 5.15 -19.17
CA SER A 79 2.84 6.30 -19.43
C SER A 79 2.99 7.42 -18.40
N HIS A 80 3.03 7.09 -17.10
CA HIS A 80 2.93 8.09 -16.04
C HIS A 80 4.24 8.31 -15.26
N PHE A 81 5.07 7.28 -15.10
CA PHE A 81 6.28 7.27 -14.28
C PHE A 81 7.43 6.51 -14.99
N PRO A 82 7.90 6.98 -16.15
CA PRO A 82 8.82 6.22 -17.00
C PRO A 82 10.15 5.88 -16.32
N HIS A 83 10.57 6.71 -15.35
CA HIS A 83 11.76 6.48 -14.53
C HIS A 83 11.66 5.23 -13.63
N LEU A 84 10.46 4.72 -13.36
CA LEU A 84 10.25 3.51 -12.56
C LEU A 84 10.25 2.22 -13.36
N VAL A 85 10.15 2.29 -14.70
CA VAL A 85 10.13 1.11 -15.57
C VAL A 85 11.32 0.16 -15.35
N PRO A 86 12.56 0.65 -15.10
CA PRO A 86 13.70 -0.23 -14.79
C PRO A 86 13.50 -1.10 -13.54
N LEU A 87 12.64 -0.69 -12.59
CA LEU A 87 12.36 -1.48 -11.39
C LEU A 87 11.58 -2.76 -11.66
N TRP A 88 11.01 -2.92 -12.86
CA TRP A 88 10.26 -4.12 -13.23
C TRP A 88 11.01 -5.42 -12.93
N ASP A 89 12.33 -5.43 -13.21
CA ASP A 89 13.17 -6.62 -13.03
C ASP A 89 13.50 -6.89 -11.55
N HIS A 90 13.25 -5.92 -10.67
CA HIS A 90 13.48 -6.01 -9.23
C HIS A 90 12.20 -6.26 -8.43
N ILE A 91 11.02 -6.01 -9.01
CA ILE A 91 9.74 -6.12 -8.31
C ILE A 91 9.20 -7.55 -8.39
N THR A 92 8.95 -8.14 -7.22
CA THR A 92 8.20 -9.38 -7.08
C THR A 92 6.81 -9.09 -6.51
N PHE A 93 5.79 -9.18 -7.36
CA PHE A 93 4.40 -9.03 -6.95
C PHE A 93 3.94 -10.26 -6.15
N ILE A 94 3.25 -10.01 -5.04
CA ILE A 94 2.67 -11.05 -4.19
C ILE A 94 1.25 -10.65 -3.76
N VAL A 95 0.47 -11.66 -3.39
CA VAL A 95 -0.85 -11.49 -2.77
C VAL A 95 -0.71 -11.86 -1.29
N PRO A 96 -1.22 -11.02 -0.37
CA PRO A 96 -1.24 -11.33 1.06
C PRO A 96 -1.91 -12.69 1.38
N LYS A 97 -1.48 -13.35 2.46
CA LYS A 97 -1.90 -14.73 2.77
C LYS A 97 -3.41 -14.90 3.00
N MET A 98 -4.07 -13.93 3.63
CA MET A 98 -5.51 -13.95 3.92
C MET A 98 -6.32 -13.78 2.62
N HIS A 99 -5.87 -12.88 1.75
CA HIS A 99 -6.53 -12.60 0.47
C HIS A 99 -6.40 -13.72 -0.55
N LYS A 100 -5.33 -14.52 -0.45
CA LYS A 100 -5.05 -15.64 -1.36
C LYS A 100 -6.27 -16.52 -1.69
N TYR A 101 -7.16 -16.77 -0.73
CA TYR A 101 -8.34 -17.64 -0.92
C TYR A 101 -9.42 -17.03 -1.82
N ALA A 102 -9.45 -15.70 -1.96
CA ALA A 102 -10.37 -14.99 -2.84
C ALA A 102 -9.88 -14.97 -4.31
N HIS A 103 -8.68 -15.50 -4.59
CA HIS A 103 -8.12 -15.52 -5.94
C HIS A 103 -8.38 -16.84 -6.67
N ARG A 104 -8.20 -16.79 -8.01
CA ARG A 104 -8.15 -17.99 -8.85
C ARG A 104 -7.01 -18.89 -8.39
N LYS A 105 -7.23 -20.21 -8.46
CA LYS A 105 -6.28 -21.24 -8.01
C LYS A 105 -4.84 -21.06 -8.51
N GLN A 106 -4.65 -20.58 -9.75
CA GLN A 106 -3.32 -20.30 -10.31
C GLN A 106 -2.58 -19.16 -9.58
N CYS A 107 -3.30 -18.11 -9.17
CA CYS A 107 -2.74 -16.98 -8.44
C CYS A 107 -2.20 -17.41 -7.07
N CYS A 108 -2.85 -18.40 -6.45
CA CYS A 108 -2.46 -18.97 -5.16
C CYS A 108 -1.06 -19.59 -5.17
N TYR A 109 -0.51 -19.93 -6.34
CA TYR A 109 0.87 -20.41 -6.45
C TYR A 109 1.80 -19.30 -6.93
N HIS A 110 1.41 -18.59 -7.98
CA HIS A 110 2.27 -17.59 -8.61
C HIS A 110 2.61 -16.39 -7.70
N PHE A 111 1.62 -15.90 -6.95
CA PHE A 111 1.74 -14.72 -6.08
C PHE A 111 1.93 -15.06 -4.61
N SER A 112 2.14 -16.34 -4.27
CA SER A 112 2.23 -16.76 -2.87
C SER A 112 3.63 -16.52 -2.31
N LEU A 113 3.71 -15.73 -1.23
CA LEU A 113 4.93 -15.44 -0.46
C LEU A 113 5.69 -16.72 -0.04
N LEU A 114 4.96 -17.80 0.27
CA LEU A 114 5.56 -19.08 0.67
C LEU A 114 6.54 -19.65 -0.37
N PHE A 115 6.34 -19.33 -1.65
CA PHE A 115 7.16 -19.86 -2.75
C PHE A 115 8.21 -18.85 -3.23
N LYS A 116 8.43 -17.74 -2.50
CA LYS A 116 9.39 -16.70 -2.86
C LYS A 116 10.60 -16.71 -1.92
N GLN A 117 11.79 -16.80 -2.50
CA GLN A 117 13.03 -16.88 -1.75
C GLN A 117 13.36 -15.54 -1.07
N GLY A 118 13.63 -15.57 0.24
CA GLY A 118 13.94 -14.35 1.00
C GLY A 118 12.70 -13.58 1.48
N ALA A 119 11.49 -14.14 1.34
CA ALA A 119 10.26 -13.57 1.87
C ALA A 119 10.14 -13.62 3.41
N ALA A 120 11.12 -14.23 4.11
CA ALA A 120 11.21 -14.28 5.58
C ALA A 120 9.93 -14.76 6.32
N GLY A 121 9.06 -15.53 5.64
CA GLY A 121 7.83 -16.04 6.24
C GLY A 121 6.73 -15.01 6.52
N VAL A 122 6.88 -13.75 6.11
CA VAL A 122 5.89 -12.68 6.35
C VAL A 122 4.54 -13.03 5.72
N ASP A 123 3.46 -12.49 6.27
CA ASP A 123 2.09 -12.73 5.80
C ASP A 123 1.63 -11.77 4.68
N GLY A 124 2.26 -10.61 4.60
CA GLY A 124 1.89 -9.54 3.67
C GLY A 124 0.69 -8.70 4.09
N GLU A 125 0.17 -8.89 5.31
CA GLU A 125 -1.04 -8.25 5.85
C GLU A 125 -0.75 -7.01 6.71
N GLY A 126 0.51 -6.55 6.71
CA GLY A 126 0.97 -5.46 7.57
C GLY A 126 0.07 -4.23 7.49
N VAL A 127 -0.24 -3.82 6.27
CA VAL A 127 -1.05 -2.63 6.01
C VAL A 127 -2.47 -2.76 6.56
N GLU A 128 -3.09 -3.95 6.51
CA GLU A 128 -4.47 -4.14 6.99
C GLU A 128 -4.58 -4.03 8.51
N ARG A 129 -3.58 -4.56 9.22
CA ARG A 129 -3.49 -4.42 10.68
C ARG A 129 -3.39 -2.95 11.08
N THR A 130 -2.61 -2.16 10.35
CA THR A 130 -2.54 -0.71 10.59
C THR A 130 -3.86 0.00 10.27
N TRP A 131 -4.59 -0.47 9.26
CA TRP A 131 -5.90 0.10 8.89
C TRP A 131 -6.95 -0.14 9.96
N ALA A 132 -6.95 -1.28 10.63
CA ALA A 132 -7.88 -1.56 11.72
C ALA A 132 -7.82 -0.49 12.82
N GLU A 133 -6.62 -0.03 13.18
CA GLU A 133 -6.41 1.03 14.16
C GLU A 133 -6.83 2.40 13.63
N HIS A 134 -6.34 2.79 12.45
CA HIS A 134 -6.61 4.13 11.92
C HIS A 134 -8.03 4.33 11.41
N ASN A 135 -8.78 3.25 11.17
CA ASN A 135 -10.20 3.31 10.86
C ASN A 135 -11.02 4.02 11.96
N GLN A 136 -10.49 4.13 13.19
CA GLN A 136 -11.11 4.90 14.27
C GLN A 136 -11.15 6.41 13.98
N LEU A 137 -10.22 6.93 13.17
CA LEU A 137 -10.19 8.34 12.77
C LEU A 137 -11.30 8.69 11.77
N ARG A 138 -11.95 7.69 11.18
CA ARG A 138 -12.95 7.86 10.12
C ARG A 138 -14.05 8.83 10.50
N GLY A 139 -14.50 8.77 11.74
CA GLY A 139 -15.62 9.58 12.22
C GLY A 139 -15.25 11.05 12.32
N SER A 140 -14.10 11.33 12.95
CA SER A 140 -13.66 12.69 13.24
C SER A 140 -13.13 13.41 12.01
N THR A 141 -12.42 12.72 11.11
CA THR A 141 -11.78 13.36 9.96
C THR A 141 -12.75 13.74 8.85
N LYS A 142 -13.92 13.10 8.77
CA LYS A 142 -14.94 13.36 7.73
C LYS A 142 -15.46 14.78 7.68
N GLU A 143 -15.62 15.41 8.85
CA GLU A 143 -16.20 16.75 8.98
C GLU A 143 -15.13 17.84 8.98
N MET A 144 -13.85 17.46 8.89
CA MET A 144 -12.74 18.41 8.85
C MET A 144 -12.67 19.09 7.48
N ASN A 145 -12.21 20.34 7.47
CA ASN A 145 -11.82 20.98 6.23
C ASN A 145 -10.65 20.21 5.56
N PRO A 146 -10.43 20.36 4.24
CA PRO A 146 -9.43 19.56 3.53
C PRO A 146 -8.01 19.65 4.09
N GLY A 147 -7.58 20.83 4.55
CA GLY A 147 -6.24 21.01 5.14
C GLY A 147 -6.12 20.28 6.48
N HIS A 148 -7.05 20.52 7.40
CA HIS A 148 -7.06 19.87 8.71
C HIS A 148 -7.22 18.35 8.62
N HIS A 149 -7.98 17.86 7.63
CA HIS A 149 -8.10 16.42 7.35
C HIS A 149 -6.73 15.80 7.06
N LEU A 150 -5.95 16.42 6.16
CA LEU A 150 -4.62 15.95 5.80
C LEU A 150 -3.65 16.02 7.00
N ASP A 151 -3.59 17.17 7.68
CA ASP A 151 -2.70 17.37 8.83
C ASP A 151 -2.99 16.37 9.97
N CYS A 152 -4.29 16.12 10.23
CA CYS A 152 -4.70 15.15 11.25
C CYS A 152 -4.25 13.74 10.89
N LEU A 153 -4.52 13.30 9.66
CA LEU A 153 -4.11 11.97 9.20
C LEU A 153 -2.58 11.81 9.22
N GLU A 154 -1.84 12.80 8.72
CA GLU A 154 -0.38 12.79 8.74
C GLU A 154 0.17 12.67 10.16
N ALA A 155 -0.36 13.46 11.11
CA ALA A 155 0.06 13.37 12.51
C ALA A 155 -0.13 11.97 13.10
N HIS A 156 -1.26 11.31 12.81
CA HIS A 156 -1.51 9.95 13.28
C HIS A 156 -0.57 8.92 12.64
N PHE A 157 -0.31 9.04 11.34
CA PHE A 157 0.58 8.11 10.63
C PHE A 157 2.05 8.28 11.01
N VAL A 158 2.50 9.51 11.20
CA VAL A 158 3.86 9.80 11.70
C VAL A 158 4.01 9.24 13.11
N ASN A 159 3.02 9.43 13.99
CA ASN A 159 3.02 8.86 15.33
C ASN A 159 3.02 7.31 15.31
N TRP A 160 2.28 6.68 14.39
CA TRP A 160 2.34 5.24 14.19
C TRP A 160 3.76 4.78 13.85
N ASN A 161 4.37 5.42 12.85
CA ASN A 161 5.73 5.10 12.43
C ASN A 161 6.75 5.30 13.56
N TRP A 162 6.62 6.38 14.32
CA TRP A 162 7.46 6.67 15.48
C TRP A 162 7.39 5.57 16.55
N LYS A 163 6.17 5.17 16.95
CA LYS A 163 5.97 4.07 17.92
C LYS A 163 6.57 2.77 17.41
N LYS A 164 6.29 2.41 16.16
CA LYS A 164 6.86 1.21 15.53
C LYS A 164 8.38 1.23 15.52
N GLN A 165 9.00 2.39 15.30
CA GLN A 165 10.45 2.53 15.31
C GLN A 165 11.03 2.37 16.72
N GLN A 166 10.37 2.88 17.76
CA GLN A 166 10.76 2.65 19.15
C GLN A 166 10.69 1.17 19.52
N ASP A 167 9.57 0.50 19.22
CA ASP A 167 9.39 -0.93 19.52
C ASP A 167 10.46 -1.83 18.88
N MET A 168 11.04 -1.41 17.75
CA MET A 168 12.09 -2.16 17.05
C MET A 168 13.50 -1.87 17.57
N SER A 169 13.67 -0.80 18.34
CA SER A 169 14.96 -0.42 18.92
C SER A 169 15.23 -1.07 20.28
N GLU A 170 14.20 -1.67 20.88
CA GLU A 170 14.26 -2.48 22.10
C GLU A 170 14.56 -3.96 21.78
#